data_AF-A0A936WY99-F1
#
_entry.id   AF-A0A936WY99-F1
#
_cell.length_a   1.000
_cell.length_b   1.000
_cell.length_c   1.000
_cell.angle_alpha   90.00
_cell.angle_beta   90.00
_cell.angle_gamma   90.00
#
_symmetry.space_group_name_H-M   'P 1'
#
loop_
_entity.id
_entity.type
_entity.pdbx_description
1 polymer ?
#
loop_
_entity_poly.entity_id
_entity_poly.type
_entity_poly.pdbx_seq_one_letter_code
_entity_poly.pdbx_strand_id
1 'polypeptide(L)'
;MKKLYLQFLFVLFALPVTAQQAVVDSLLKRISTSKEDTTKVWLLLKVADIVVHSEPPKARTYIQQAEVISQKLKFNAGIIRCNETLGESYSLESKTDSAMMYMEKNLKFTREINDSSK
;
A
#
# COMPACT_ATOMS: atom_id res chain seq x y z
N MET A 1 41.80 16.11 -23.28
CA MET A 1 41.13 14.80 -23.46
C MET A 1 40.65 14.14 -22.16
N LYS A 2 41.32 14.31 -20.99
CA LYS A 2 40.84 13.77 -19.70
C LYS A 2 39.53 14.39 -19.16
N LYS A 3 39.23 15.65 -19.51
CA LYS A 3 37.98 16.35 -19.10
C LYS A 3 36.70 15.84 -19.81
N LEU A 4 36.84 15.15 -20.96
CA LEU A 4 35.70 14.61 -21.71
C LEU A 4 35.15 13.32 -21.08
N TYR A 5 36.03 12.51 -20.46
CA TYR A 5 35.64 11.29 -19.74
C TYR A 5 34.82 11.58 -18.47
N LEU A 6 35.08 12.72 -17.81
CA LEU A 6 34.35 13.10 -16.59
C LEU A 6 32.89 13.50 -16.89
N GLN A 7 32.64 14.10 -18.07
CA GLN A 7 31.28 14.40 -18.53
C GLN A 7 30.52 13.14 -18.96
N PHE A 8 31.21 12.16 -19.54
CA PHE A 8 30.62 10.87 -19.90
C PHE A 8 30.24 10.03 -18.66
N LEU A 9 30.97 10.19 -17.54
CA LEU A 9 30.69 9.49 -16.28
C LEU A 9 29.40 9.98 -15.60
N PHE A 10 28.99 11.23 -15.83
CA PHE A 10 27.78 11.80 -15.20
C PHE A 10 26.48 11.34 -15.88
N VAL A 11 26.54 10.91 -17.15
CA VAL A 11 25.38 10.48 -17.93
C VAL A 11 24.92 9.06 -17.53
N LEU A 12 25.80 8.22 -16.98
CA LEU A 12 25.44 6.85 -16.59
C LEU A 12 24.59 6.76 -15.31
N PHE A 13 24.53 7.81 -14.49
CA PHE A 13 23.77 7.81 -13.23
C PHE A 13 22.32 8.31 -13.37
N ALA A 14 21.90 8.72 -14.58
CA ALA A 14 20.57 9.29 -14.83
C ALA A 14 19.53 8.25 -15.28
N LEU A 15 19.84 6.95 -15.31
CA LEU A 15 18.85 5.93 -15.63
C LEU A 15 17.97 5.68 -14.40
N PRO A 16 16.64 5.94 -14.48
CA PRO A 16 15.75 5.64 -13.37
C PRO A 16 15.67 4.12 -13.20
N VAL A 17 16.30 3.60 -12.16
CA VAL A 17 16.19 2.20 -11.73
C VAL A 17 14.82 2.04 -11.05
N THR A 18 13.80 1.66 -11.81
CA THR A 18 12.43 1.46 -11.27
C THR A 18 12.05 -0.02 -11.25
N ALA A 19 12.87 -0.86 -10.62
CA ALA A 19 12.53 -2.27 -10.39
C ALA A 19 11.19 -2.43 -9.64
N GLN A 20 10.83 -1.46 -8.78
CA GLN A 20 9.56 -1.42 -8.06
C GLN A 20 8.35 -1.26 -9.00
N GLN A 21 8.49 -0.46 -10.07
CA GLN A 21 7.39 -0.21 -11.02
C GLN A 21 7.02 -1.49 -11.77
N ALA A 22 8.01 -2.27 -12.22
CA ALA A 22 7.77 -3.55 -12.88
C ALA A 22 7.01 -4.56 -11.99
N VAL A 23 7.30 -4.58 -10.69
CA VAL A 23 6.58 -5.42 -9.72
C VAL A 23 5.13 -4.95 -9.57
N VAL A 24 4.90 -3.65 -9.44
CA VAL A 24 3.55 -3.07 -9.35
C VAL A 24 2.74 -3.41 -10.60
N ASP A 25 3.30 -3.21 -11.79
CA ASP A 25 2.63 -3.48 -13.06
C ASP A 25 2.22 -4.96 -13.18
N SER A 26 3.10 -5.88 -12.77
CA SER A 26 2.79 -7.31 -12.73
C SER A 26 1.65 -7.62 -11.76
N LEU A 27 1.64 -6.99 -10.57
CA LEU A 27 0.58 -7.19 -9.58
C LEU A 27 -0.75 -6.64 -10.07
N LEU A 28 -0.77 -5.46 -10.70
CA LEU A 28 -1.97 -4.84 -11.25
C LEU A 28 -2.60 -5.68 -12.36
N LYS A 29 -1.78 -6.28 -13.23
CA LYS A 29 -2.28 -7.24 -14.23
C LYS A 29 -3.00 -8.41 -13.57
N ARG A 30 -2.43 -9.00 -12.51
CA ARG A 30 -3.07 -10.09 -11.76
C ARG A 30 -4.36 -9.65 -11.08
N ILE A 31 -4.39 -8.45 -10.50
CA ILE A 31 -5.58 -7.87 -9.87
C ILE A 31 -6.72 -7.73 -10.89
N SER A 32 -6.42 -7.25 -12.10
CA SER A 32 -7.42 -7.01 -13.14
C SER A 32 -8.18 -8.27 -13.58
N THR A 33 -7.54 -9.44 -13.52
CA THR A 33 -8.13 -10.73 -13.90
C THR A 33 -8.61 -11.55 -12.71
N SER A 34 -8.41 -11.06 -11.48
CA SER A 34 -8.76 -11.79 -10.25
C SER A 34 -10.22 -11.58 -9.84
N LYS A 35 -10.81 -12.63 -9.26
CA LYS A 35 -12.13 -12.59 -8.60
C LYS A 35 -12.03 -11.71 -7.35
N GLU A 36 -13.15 -11.14 -6.90
CA GLU A 36 -13.23 -10.43 -5.62
C GLU A 36 -13.20 -11.42 -4.44
N ASP A 37 -12.01 -11.95 -4.16
CA ASP A 37 -11.73 -12.83 -3.03
C ASP A 37 -10.63 -12.24 -2.12
N THR A 38 -10.26 -12.99 -1.08
CA THR A 38 -9.21 -12.57 -0.14
C THR A 38 -7.85 -12.45 -0.81
N THR A 39 -7.60 -13.16 -1.92
CA THR A 39 -6.35 -13.02 -2.70
C THR A 39 -6.27 -11.64 -3.32
N LYS A 40 -7.37 -11.13 -3.90
CA LYS A 40 -7.41 -9.78 -4.47
C LYS A 40 -7.17 -8.71 -3.41
N VAL A 41 -7.72 -8.89 -2.21
CA VAL A 41 -7.45 -8.01 -1.05
C VAL A 41 -5.96 -7.95 -0.76
N TRP A 42 -5.30 -9.11 -0.60
CA TRP A 42 -3.86 -9.15 -0.30
C TRP A 42 -3.00 -8.57 -1.42
N LEU A 43 -3.38 -8.77 -2.69
CA LEU A 43 -2.66 -8.19 -3.81
C LEU A 43 -2.76 -6.66 -3.82
N LEU A 44 -3.95 -6.10 -3.56
CA LEU A 44 -4.15 -4.66 -3.46
C LEU A 44 -3.35 -4.05 -2.31
N LEU A 45 -3.36 -4.69 -1.14
CA LEU A 45 -2.58 -4.25 0.02
C LEU A 45 -1.07 -4.35 -0.26
N LYS A 46 -0.62 -5.39 -0.95
CA LYS A 46 0.78 -5.52 -1.37
C LYS A 46 1.20 -4.42 -2.34
N VAL A 47 0.33 -4.03 -3.28
CA VAL A 47 0.61 -2.88 -4.15
C VAL A 47 0.67 -1.60 -3.33
N ALA A 48 -0.28 -1.39 -2.41
CA ALA A 48 -0.28 -0.24 -1.53
C ALA A 48 1.04 -0.12 -0.74
N ASP A 49 1.51 -1.21 -0.14
CA ASP A 49 2.77 -1.26 0.62
C ASP A 49 3.99 -0.86 -0.23
N ILE A 50 4.02 -1.27 -1.50
CA ILE A 50 5.12 -0.91 -2.41
C ILE A 50 5.10 0.59 -2.70
N VAL A 51 3.92 1.18 -2.87
CA VAL A 51 3.80 2.59 -3.28
C VAL A 51 3.59 3.56 -2.11
N VAL A 52 3.44 3.09 -0.87
CA VAL A 52 3.07 3.95 0.27
C VAL A 52 4.10 5.04 0.58
N HIS A 53 5.39 4.76 0.38
CA HIS A 53 6.46 5.72 0.62
C HIS A 53 6.71 6.69 -0.54
N SER A 54 6.40 6.28 -1.78
CA SER A 54 6.65 7.09 -2.98
C SER A 54 5.42 7.88 -3.42
N GLU A 55 4.24 7.27 -3.33
CA GLU A 55 2.95 7.82 -3.77
C GLU A 55 1.85 7.53 -2.72
N PRO A 56 1.91 8.12 -1.50
CA PRO A 56 0.94 7.85 -0.44
C PRO A 56 -0.53 8.02 -0.86
N PRO A 57 -0.93 9.05 -1.63
CA PRO A 57 -2.30 9.18 -2.12
C PRO A 57 -2.76 8.00 -2.98
N LYS A 58 -1.88 7.46 -3.83
CA LYS A 58 -2.17 6.32 -4.70
C LYS A 58 -2.26 5.02 -3.91
N ALA A 59 -1.40 4.86 -2.89
CA ALA A 59 -1.51 3.75 -1.93
C ALA A 59 -2.90 3.71 -1.31
N ARG A 60 -3.42 4.85 -0.85
CA ARG A 60 -4.77 4.96 -0.26
C ARG A 60 -5.87 4.54 -1.22
N THR A 61 -5.75 4.80 -2.52
CA THR A 61 -6.71 4.31 -3.52
C THR A 61 -6.76 2.78 -3.58
N TYR A 62 -5.61 2.09 -3.47
CA TYR A 62 -5.58 0.63 -3.42
C TYR A 62 -6.07 0.07 -2.09
N ILE A 63 -5.72 0.74 -0.97
CA ILE A 63 -6.20 0.35 0.36
C ILE A 63 -7.72 0.44 0.42
N GLN A 64 -8.33 1.50 -0.12
CA GLN A 64 -9.78 1.66 -0.10
C GLN A 64 -10.50 0.59 -0.94
N GLN A 65 -9.92 0.17 -2.07
CA GLN A 65 -10.43 -0.97 -2.83
C GLN A 65 -10.35 -2.27 -2.01
N ALA A 66 -9.23 -2.49 -1.31
CA ALA A 66 -9.05 -3.65 -0.45
C ALA A 66 -10.05 -3.65 0.73
N GLU A 67 -10.34 -2.49 1.32
CA GLU A 67 -11.29 -2.33 2.42
C GLU A 67 -12.70 -2.69 1.96
N VAL A 68 -13.15 -2.18 0.81
CA VAL A 68 -14.48 -2.48 0.25
C VAL A 68 -14.65 -3.99 0.01
N ILE A 69 -13.66 -4.64 -0.60
CA ILE A 69 -13.72 -6.10 -0.84
C ILE A 69 -13.69 -6.85 0.50
N SER A 70 -12.84 -6.43 1.45
CA SER A 70 -12.75 -7.06 2.77
C SER A 70 -14.08 -6.98 3.53
N GLN A 71 -14.77 -5.84 3.48
CA GLN A 71 -16.09 -5.67 4.08
C GLN A 71 -17.13 -6.60 3.44
N LYS A 72 -17.19 -6.67 2.10
CA LYS A 72 -18.10 -7.59 1.38
C LYS A 72 -17.87 -9.05 1.80
N LEU A 73 -16.61 -9.44 1.94
CA LEU A 73 -16.21 -10.80 2.30
C LEU A 73 -16.27 -11.09 3.81
N LYS A 74 -16.58 -10.09 4.64
CA LYS A 74 -16.43 -10.16 6.11
C LYS A 74 -15.03 -10.64 6.53
N PHE A 75 -14.02 -10.20 5.78
CA PHE A 75 -12.63 -10.60 5.95
C PHE A 75 -11.92 -9.65 6.92
N ASN A 76 -12.03 -9.95 8.22
CA ASN A 76 -11.52 -9.09 9.29
C ASN A 76 -10.02 -8.79 9.17
N ALA A 77 -9.19 -9.77 8.79
CA ALA A 77 -7.75 -9.56 8.63
C ALA A 77 -7.43 -8.53 7.53
N GLY A 78 -8.22 -8.50 6.45
CA GLY A 78 -8.11 -7.49 5.41
C GLY A 78 -8.46 -6.09 5.92
N ILE A 79 -9.54 -5.96 6.69
CA ILE A 79 -9.96 -4.68 7.30
C ILE A 79 -8.87 -4.16 8.26
N ILE A 80 -8.30 -5.04 9.08
CA ILE A 80 -7.22 -4.70 10.01
C ILE A 80 -6.02 -4.14 9.25
N ARG A 81 -5.54 -4.88 8.24
CA ARG A 81 -4.39 -4.47 7.43
C ARG A 81 -4.66 -3.17 6.67
N CYS A 82 -5.89 -2.93 6.21
CA CYS A 82 -6.26 -1.65 5.59
C CYS A 82 -6.07 -0.48 6.56
N ASN A 83 -6.57 -0.58 7.79
CA ASN A 83 -6.44 0.50 8.77
C ASN A 83 -4.97 0.75 9.16
N GLU A 84 -4.16 -0.32 9.32
CA GLU A 84 -2.73 -0.18 9.60
C GLU A 84 -1.99 0.55 8.48
N THR A 85 -2.23 0.15 7.22
CA THR A 85 -1.57 0.76 6.06
C THR A 85 -2.05 2.19 5.83
N LEU A 86 -3.30 2.52 6.17
CA LEU A 86 -3.80 3.91 6.18
C LEU A 86 -3.09 4.74 7.25
N GLY A 87 -2.95 4.21 8.46
CA GLY A 87 -2.19 4.85 9.54
C GLY A 87 -0.76 5.19 9.12
N GLU A 88 -0.07 4.22 8.52
CA GLU A 88 1.27 4.40 7.95
C GLU A 88 1.30 5.46 6.85
N SER A 89 0.38 5.39 5.88
CA SER A 89 0.28 6.35 4.78
C SER A 89 0.12 7.80 5.27
N TYR A 90 -0.71 8.03 6.29
CA TYR A 90 -0.89 9.36 6.87
C TYR A 90 0.29 9.79 7.75
N SER A 91 0.93 8.84 8.45
CA SER A 91 2.14 9.11 9.24
C SER A 91 3.30 9.58 8.35
N LEU A 92 3.48 8.96 7.17
CA LEU A 92 4.48 9.37 6.18
C LEU A 92 4.24 10.78 5.64
N GLU A 93 2.98 11.23 5.60
CA GLU A 93 2.62 12.61 5.25
C GLU A 93 2.66 13.58 6.44
N SER A 94 3.18 13.17 7.60
CA SER A 94 3.18 13.94 8.86
C SER A 94 1.78 14.34 9.35
N LYS A 95 0.73 13.64 8.89
CA LYS A 95 -0.66 13.86 9.29
C LYS A 95 -0.99 12.98 10.50
N THR A 96 -0.36 13.31 11.63
CA THR A 96 -0.42 12.51 12.87
C THR A 96 -1.85 12.28 13.35
N ASP A 97 -2.71 13.29 13.32
CA ASP A 97 -4.12 13.14 13.75
C ASP A 97 -4.86 12.09 12.92
N SER A 98 -4.66 12.10 11.59
CA SER A 98 -5.26 11.10 10.71
C SER A 98 -4.68 9.70 10.98
N ALA A 99 -3.36 9.59 11.17
CA ALA A 99 -2.73 8.33 11.50
C ALA A 99 -3.29 7.73 12.81
N MET A 100 -3.39 8.56 13.85
CA MET A 100 -3.97 8.18 15.14
C MET A 100 -5.43 7.72 15.00
N MET A 101 -6.24 8.47 14.25
CA MET A 101 -7.64 8.10 13.99
C MET A 101 -7.76 6.68 13.40
N TYR A 102 -6.92 6.32 12.41
CA TYR A 102 -6.97 4.99 11.81
C TYR A 102 -6.44 3.90 12.75
N MET A 103 -5.42 4.20 13.56
CA MET A 103 -4.94 3.27 14.60
C MET A 103 -6.00 3.01 15.67
N GLU A 104 -6.69 4.05 16.14
CA GLU A 104 -7.78 3.93 17.11
C GLU A 104 -8.97 3.16 16.54
N LYS A 105 -9.35 3.45 15.29
CA LYS A 105 -10.37 2.66 14.54
C LYS A 105 -9.99 1.18 14.51
N ASN A 106 -8.72 0.87 14.22
CA ASN A 106 -8.24 -0.51 14.16
C ASN A 106 -8.30 -1.19 15.54
N LEU A 107 -7.80 -0.52 16.58
CA LEU A 107 -7.84 -1.03 17.95
C LEU A 107 -9.27 -1.31 18.40
N LYS A 108 -10.20 -0.38 18.16
CA LYS A 108 -11.62 -0.59 18.48
C LYS A 108 -12.18 -1.81 17.74
N PHE A 109 -11.97 -1.90 16.43
CA PHE A 109 -12.43 -3.02 15.61
C PHE A 109 -11.87 -4.36 16.12
N THR A 110 -10.57 -4.43 16.44
CA THR A 110 -9.95 -5.66 16.97
C THR A 110 -10.51 -6.10 18.33
N ARG A 111 -10.94 -5.16 19.18
CA ARG A 111 -11.61 -5.48 20.45
C ARG A 111 -13.01 -6.04 20.20
N GLU A 112 -13.78 -5.38 19.34
CA GLU A 112 -15.15 -5.80 18.99
C GLU A 112 -15.18 -7.23 18.43
N ILE A 113 -14.25 -7.58 17.52
CA ILE A 113 -14.19 -8.94 16.96
C ILE A 113 -13.75 -9.98 18.01
N ASN A 114 -12.86 -9.62 18.93
CA ASN A 114 -12.37 -10.53 19.96
C ASN A 114 -13.47 -10.80 20.99
N ASP A 115 -14.20 -9.77 21.40
CA ASP A 115 -15.33 -9.89 22.32
C ASP A 115 -16.52 -10.60 21.68
N SER A 116 -16.74 -10.44 20.37
CA SER A 116 -17.79 -11.16 19.61
C SER A 116 -17.45 -12.63 19.32
N SER A 117 -16.21 -13.05 19.59
CA SER A 117 -15.75 -14.43 19.36
C SER A 117 -15.79 -15.32 20.61
N LYS A 118 -16.23 -14.77 21.75
CA LYS A 118 -16.48 -15.47 23.01
C LYS A 118 -17.95 -15.84 23.15
#